data_AF-A0A6G1ICK8-F1
#
_entry.id   AF-A0A6G1ICK8-F1
#
_cell.length_a   1.000
_cell.length_b   1.000
_cell.length_c   1.000
_cell.angle_alpha   90.00
_cell.angle_beta   90.00
_cell.angle_gamma   90.00
#
_symmetry.space_group_name_H-M   'P 1'
#
loop_
_entity.id
_entity.type
_entity.pdbx_description
1 polymer ?
#
loop_
_entity_poly.entity_id
_entity_poly.type
_entity_poly.pdbx_seq_one_letter_code
_entity_poly.pdbx_strand_id
1 'polypeptide(L)'
;MGSLSPVQLLAELENLVAAPPPDLLAETDLRAKLYQASKRAALALEQPTEVAVRLLLAHPVESTIVNIALRLELFSKLADAEYPPLSLASLVESTGADVELLKRILSVVAAFGAVKVGAGSYTHSPSYKTLADPAFGNANPMDPKNTAVQRAFGMADAYLIGILLQKRAAGQAFGRLMSTWGEVNALLQHLYPVENLVEGFDAEISKVMFVDVGSGYGQKAIALKQEFPELLGRIAVQDPAMSIEQAPTVPGIESQAHDFFTEQPINHAKVYYIRQCLHNWPDDACIQFLRHLGDALKPGYSKLLIYKQVMPERGASEWSPYRM
;
A
#
# COMPACT_ATOMS: atom_id res chain seq x y z
N MET A 1 -16.32 -13.36 42.62
CA MET A 1 -16.63 -12.10 41.91
C MET A 1 -17.91 -12.34 41.14
N GLY A 2 -18.99 -11.62 41.46
CA GLY A 2 -20.27 -11.78 40.77
C GLY A 2 -20.18 -11.24 39.34
N SER A 3 -20.72 -11.98 38.37
CA SER A 3 -20.87 -11.50 37.00
C SER A 3 -21.86 -10.34 36.95
N LEU A 4 -21.52 -9.26 36.24
CA LEU A 4 -22.47 -8.19 35.94
C LEU A 4 -23.64 -8.74 35.12
N SER A 5 -24.87 -8.29 35.42
CA SER A 5 -26.00 -8.50 34.50
C SER A 5 -25.82 -7.71 33.20
N PRO A 6 -26.51 -8.06 32.10
CA PRO A 6 -26.41 -7.31 30.84
C PRO A 6 -26.75 -5.82 30.98
N VAL A 7 -27.72 -5.47 31.82
CA VAL A 7 -28.11 -4.06 32.09
C VAL A 7 -27.01 -3.33 32.84
N GLN A 8 -26.40 -3.98 33.84
CA GLN A 8 -25.26 -3.39 34.55
C GLN A 8 -24.06 -3.23 33.63
N LEU A 9 -23.75 -4.21 32.78
CA LEU A 9 -22.68 -4.12 31.80
C LEU A 9 -22.91 -2.98 30.80
N LEU A 10 -24.14 -2.82 30.30
CA LEU A 10 -24.50 -1.69 29.43
C LEU A 10 -24.25 -0.36 30.13
N ALA A 11 -24.73 -0.20 31.37
CA ALA A 11 -24.54 1.03 32.14
C ALA A 11 -23.05 1.35 32.37
N GLU A 12 -22.22 0.35 32.68
CA GLU A 12 -20.77 0.55 32.81
C GLU A 12 -20.11 0.98 31.50
N LEU A 13 -20.53 0.41 30.36
CA LEU A 13 -20.02 0.80 29.04
C LEU A 13 -20.47 2.22 28.65
N GLU A 14 -21.73 2.58 28.91
CA GLU A 14 -22.24 3.94 28.65
C GLU A 14 -21.53 4.98 29.52
N ASN A 15 -21.29 4.67 30.79
CA ASN A 15 -20.51 5.52 31.70
C ASN A 15 -19.07 5.71 31.17
N LEU A 16 -18.43 4.64 30.70
CA LEU A 16 -17.09 4.70 30.11
C LEU A 16 -17.05 5.58 28.86
N VAL A 17 -18.09 5.55 28.01
CA VAL A 17 -18.19 6.39 26.81
C VAL A 17 -18.40 7.87 27.18
N ALA A 18 -19.25 8.15 28.16
CA ALA A 18 -19.57 9.51 28.59
C ALA A 18 -18.38 10.20 29.30
N ALA A 19 -17.65 9.46 30.14
CA ALA A 19 -16.56 9.99 30.95
C ALA A 19 -15.43 8.95 31.12
N PRO A 20 -14.58 8.73 30.10
CA PRO A 20 -13.47 7.79 30.21
C PRO A 20 -12.49 8.27 31.31
N PRO A 21 -12.11 7.40 32.27
CA PRO A 21 -11.17 7.77 33.32
C PRO A 21 -9.83 8.27 32.74
N PRO A 22 -9.31 9.42 33.16
CA PRO A 22 -8.06 9.98 32.63
C PRO A 22 -6.87 9.01 32.74
N ASP A 23 -6.78 8.29 33.86
CA ASP A 23 -5.71 7.34 34.14
C ASP A 23 -5.77 6.12 33.20
N LEU A 24 -6.98 5.72 32.79
CA LEU A 24 -7.17 4.65 31.81
C LEU A 24 -6.66 5.04 30.43
N LEU A 25 -6.78 6.31 30.04
CA LEU A 25 -6.26 6.78 28.75
C LEU A 25 -4.73 6.87 28.75
N ALA A 26 -4.11 7.04 29.93
CA ALA A 26 -2.66 7.07 30.10
C ALA A 26 -2.03 5.66 30.16
N GLU A 27 -2.74 4.66 30.69
CA GLU A 27 -2.27 3.27 30.73
C GLU A 27 -2.42 2.54 29.38
N THR A 28 -1.37 2.62 28.56
CA THR A 28 -1.38 2.11 27.17
C THR A 28 -1.81 0.65 27.05
N ASP A 29 -1.31 -0.24 27.91
CA ASP A 29 -1.57 -1.68 27.85
C ASP A 29 -3.00 -2.04 28.26
N LEU A 30 -3.48 -1.49 29.38
CA LEU A 30 -4.82 -1.74 29.87
C LEU A 30 -5.87 -1.17 28.90
N ARG A 31 -5.63 0.06 28.40
CA ARG A 31 -6.45 0.68 27.36
C ARG A 31 -6.54 -0.18 26.11
N ALA A 32 -5.42 -0.70 25.61
CA ALA A 32 -5.39 -1.55 24.42
C ALA A 32 -6.16 -2.85 24.63
N LYS A 33 -6.00 -3.50 25.79
CA LYS A 33 -6.73 -4.72 26.15
C LYS A 33 -8.25 -4.48 26.23
N LEU A 34 -8.67 -3.39 26.87
CA LEU A 34 -10.08 -3.01 26.96
C LEU A 34 -10.67 -2.72 25.58
N TYR A 35 -9.98 -1.94 24.75
CA TYR A 35 -10.41 -1.68 23.36
C TYR A 35 -10.61 -2.99 22.56
N GLN A 36 -9.65 -3.91 22.63
CA GLN A 36 -9.76 -5.21 21.95
C GLN A 36 -10.87 -6.10 22.55
N ALA A 37 -11.12 -6.01 23.85
CA ALA A 37 -12.24 -6.71 24.49
C ALA A 37 -13.59 -6.13 24.02
N SER A 38 -13.74 -4.81 24.00
CA SER A 38 -14.95 -4.14 23.48
C SER A 38 -15.22 -4.48 22.02
N LYS A 39 -14.18 -4.49 21.17
CA LYS A 39 -14.34 -4.87 19.75
C LYS A 39 -14.80 -6.33 19.60
N ARG A 40 -14.22 -7.26 20.36
CA ARG A 40 -14.64 -8.67 20.35
C ARG A 40 -16.04 -8.87 20.88
N ALA A 41 -16.42 -8.13 21.93
CA ALA A 41 -17.78 -8.14 22.46
C ALA A 41 -18.79 -7.64 21.42
N ALA A 42 -18.48 -6.53 20.73
CA ALA A 42 -19.33 -6.02 19.65
C ALA A 42 -19.52 -7.05 18.52
N LEU A 43 -18.44 -7.71 18.08
CA LEU A 43 -18.50 -8.77 17.06
C LEU A 43 -19.30 -10.00 17.54
N ALA A 44 -19.26 -10.32 18.83
CA ALA A 44 -20.00 -11.45 19.39
C ALA A 44 -21.51 -11.19 19.54
N LEU A 45 -21.91 -9.92 19.62
CA LEU A 45 -23.32 -9.51 19.74
C LEU A 45 -24.00 -9.31 18.37
N GLU A 46 -23.21 -9.19 17.30
CA GLU A 46 -23.68 -8.87 15.96
C GLU A 46 -24.46 -10.02 15.32
N GLN A 47 -25.61 -9.70 14.71
CA GLN A 47 -26.40 -10.65 13.94
C GLN A 47 -25.89 -10.79 12.51
N PRO A 48 -26.07 -11.95 11.83
CA PRO A 48 -25.53 -12.17 10.48
C PRO A 48 -25.92 -11.11 9.44
N THR A 49 -27.15 -10.57 9.52
CA THR A 49 -27.62 -9.48 8.63
C THR A 49 -26.94 -8.15 8.92
N GLU A 50 -26.58 -7.89 10.18
CA GLU A 50 -25.88 -6.67 10.60
C GLU A 50 -24.44 -6.68 10.10
N VAL A 51 -23.78 -7.85 10.09
CA VAL A 51 -22.45 -8.02 9.48
C VAL A 51 -22.46 -7.57 8.02
N ALA A 52 -23.45 -8.01 7.25
CA ALA A 52 -23.56 -7.67 5.82
C ALA A 52 -23.76 -6.16 5.62
N VAL A 53 -24.65 -5.54 6.41
CA VAL A 53 -24.87 -4.09 6.38
C VAL A 53 -23.61 -3.32 6.76
N ARG A 54 -22.91 -3.74 7.82
CA ARG A 54 -21.69 -3.08 8.29
C ARG A 54 -20.57 -3.15 7.24
N LEU A 55 -20.33 -4.32 6.68
CA LEU A 55 -19.24 -4.54 5.73
C LEU A 55 -19.52 -3.95 4.34
N LEU A 56 -20.75 -4.09 3.84
CA LEU A 56 -21.07 -3.74 2.45
C LEU A 56 -21.61 -2.31 2.30
N LEU A 57 -22.21 -1.75 3.35
CA LEU A 57 -22.83 -0.44 3.31
C LEU A 57 -22.15 0.56 4.25
N ALA A 58 -21.94 0.21 5.52
CA ALA A 58 -21.44 1.18 6.50
C ALA A 58 -19.96 1.54 6.29
N HIS A 59 -19.04 0.56 6.20
CA HIS A 59 -17.61 0.86 6.03
C HIS A 59 -17.28 1.62 4.71
N PRO A 60 -17.87 1.27 3.55
CA PRO A 60 -17.62 2.05 2.33
C PRO A 60 -18.16 3.47 2.42
N VAL A 61 -19.32 3.67 3.06
CA VAL A 61 -19.90 5.01 3.30
C VAL A 61 -19.01 5.81 4.26
N GLU A 62 -18.53 5.21 5.34
CA GLU A 62 -17.60 5.83 6.28
C GLU A 62 -16.34 6.32 5.58
N SER A 63 -15.67 5.44 4.82
CA SER A 63 -14.47 5.78 4.05
C SER A 63 -14.73 6.89 3.03
N THR A 64 -15.84 6.81 2.30
CA THR A 64 -16.20 7.81 1.29
C THR A 64 -16.44 9.18 1.92
N ILE A 65 -17.19 9.23 3.02
CA ILE A 65 -17.54 10.48 3.69
C ILE A 65 -16.32 11.08 4.40
N VAL A 66 -15.45 10.26 5.00
CA VAL A 66 -14.15 10.72 5.53
C VAL A 66 -13.31 11.36 4.44
N ASN A 67 -13.23 10.76 3.24
CA ASN A 67 -12.51 11.33 2.12
C ASN A 67 -13.09 12.67 1.64
N ILE A 68 -14.41 12.78 1.57
CA ILE A 68 -15.07 14.05 1.22
C ILE A 68 -14.79 15.10 2.29
N ALA A 69 -14.88 14.75 3.57
CA ALA A 69 -14.58 15.64 4.68
C ALA A 69 -13.12 16.11 4.67
N LEU A 70 -12.16 15.25 4.30
CA LEU A 70 -10.76 15.64 4.12
C LEU A 70 -10.59 16.64 2.97
N ARG A 71 -11.26 16.43 1.83
CA ARG A 71 -11.21 17.36 0.68
C ARG A 71 -11.85 18.72 0.96
N LEU A 72 -12.86 18.75 1.83
CA LEU A 72 -13.44 19.99 2.35
C LEU A 72 -12.60 20.61 3.47
N GLU A 73 -11.46 19.99 3.82
CA GLU A 73 -10.61 20.35 4.95
C GLU A 73 -11.38 20.39 6.30
N LEU A 74 -12.52 19.71 6.37
CA LEU A 74 -13.49 19.82 7.46
C LEU A 74 -12.89 19.46 8.81
N PHE A 75 -12.06 18.41 8.86
CA PHE A 75 -11.41 17.98 10.10
C PHE A 75 -10.42 19.02 10.61
N SER A 76 -9.62 19.63 9.73
CA SER A 76 -8.66 20.69 10.10
C SER A 76 -9.38 21.91 10.67
N LYS A 77 -10.49 22.33 10.05
CA LYS A 77 -11.29 23.47 10.48
C LYS A 77 -12.01 23.22 11.82
N LEU A 78 -12.30 21.95 12.15
CA LEU A 78 -12.97 21.57 13.40
C LEU A 78 -12.01 21.27 14.57
N ALA A 79 -10.73 20.96 14.32
CA ALA A 79 -9.83 20.38 15.31
C ALA A 79 -9.07 21.36 16.20
N ASP A 80 -9.22 22.65 15.92
CA ASP A 80 -8.54 23.65 16.70
C ASP A 80 -9.32 23.93 18.00
N ALA A 81 -8.74 23.52 19.12
CA ALA A 81 -9.35 23.62 20.45
C ALA A 81 -9.48 25.06 20.95
N GLU A 82 -8.85 26.03 20.26
CA GLU A 82 -9.05 27.47 20.49
C GLU A 82 -10.30 28.02 19.79
N TYR A 83 -10.90 27.28 18.85
CA TYR A 83 -12.11 27.72 18.17
C TYR A 83 -13.35 27.20 18.92
N PRO A 84 -14.28 28.09 19.31
CA PRO A 84 -15.53 27.67 19.94
C PRO A 84 -16.33 26.75 19.00
N PRO A 85 -17.28 25.97 19.52
CA PRO A 85 -18.16 25.13 18.71
C PRO A 85 -18.67 25.87 17.46
N LEU A 86 -18.39 25.34 16.27
CA LEU A 86 -18.68 26.04 15.02
C LEU A 86 -20.13 25.84 14.60
N SER A 87 -20.77 26.91 14.13
CA SER A 87 -22.11 26.83 13.54
C SER A 87 -22.05 26.25 12.13
N LEU A 88 -23.17 25.69 11.66
CA LEU A 88 -23.29 25.26 10.27
C LEU A 88 -22.97 26.39 9.28
N ALA A 89 -23.41 27.61 9.56
CA ALA A 89 -23.18 28.76 8.70
C ALA A 89 -21.68 29.05 8.52
N SER A 90 -20.90 29.00 9.60
CA SER A 90 -19.45 29.20 9.55
C SER A 90 -18.72 28.07 8.81
N LEU A 91 -19.19 26.82 8.95
CA LEU A 91 -18.64 25.69 8.21
C LEU A 91 -18.97 25.78 6.71
N VAL A 92 -20.17 26.22 6.34
CA VAL A 92 -20.54 26.47 4.94
C VAL A 92 -19.63 27.54 4.33
N GLU A 93 -19.45 28.66 5.01
CA GLU A 93 -18.60 29.76 4.55
C GLU A 93 -17.14 29.32 4.38
N SER A 94 -16.58 28.59 5.34
CA SER A 94 -15.17 28.20 5.34
C SER A 94 -14.83 27.01 4.45
N THR A 95 -15.81 26.17 4.11
CA THR A 95 -15.63 25.01 3.19
C THR A 95 -16.07 25.31 1.77
N GLY A 96 -16.92 26.33 1.57
CA GLY A 96 -17.57 26.62 0.28
C GLY A 96 -18.57 25.55 -0.17
N ALA A 97 -18.91 24.58 0.69
CA ALA A 97 -19.84 23.51 0.36
C ALA A 97 -21.30 23.98 0.39
N ASP A 98 -22.15 23.36 -0.43
CA ASP A 98 -23.60 23.56 -0.34
C ASP A 98 -24.12 23.20 1.06
N VAL A 99 -25.09 23.97 1.54
CA VAL A 99 -25.64 23.86 2.90
C VAL A 99 -26.20 22.46 3.18
N GLU A 100 -26.92 21.89 2.21
CA GLU A 100 -27.59 20.60 2.40
C GLU A 100 -26.59 19.44 2.27
N LEU A 101 -25.63 19.57 1.36
CA LEU A 101 -24.51 18.64 1.25
C LEU A 101 -23.70 18.57 2.56
N LEU A 102 -23.34 19.74 3.12
CA LEU A 102 -22.52 19.81 4.32
C LEU A 102 -23.25 19.27 5.56
N LYS A 103 -24.55 19.53 5.69
CA LYS A 103 -25.39 18.90 6.73
C LYS A 103 -25.33 17.38 6.66
N ARG A 104 -25.52 16.82 5.47
CA ARG A 104 -25.50 15.35 5.27
C ARG A 104 -24.14 14.76 5.63
N ILE A 105 -23.05 15.42 5.22
CA ILE A 105 -21.69 14.99 5.59
C ILE A 105 -21.52 15.04 7.11
N LEU A 106 -21.86 16.17 7.76
CA LEU A 106 -21.76 16.36 9.20
C LEU A 106 -22.56 15.32 10.00
N SER A 107 -23.78 14.99 9.56
CA SER A 107 -24.59 13.95 10.18
C SER A 107 -23.93 12.58 10.11
N VAL A 108 -23.34 12.22 8.97
CA VAL A 108 -22.71 10.92 8.79
C VAL A 108 -21.38 10.81 9.53
N VAL A 109 -20.51 11.83 9.49
CA VAL A 109 -19.27 11.82 10.29
C VAL A 109 -19.55 11.86 11.80
N ALA A 110 -20.67 12.44 12.22
CA ALA A 110 -21.11 12.37 13.61
C ALA A 110 -21.56 10.96 14.01
N ALA A 111 -22.26 10.25 13.12
CA ALA A 111 -22.68 8.86 13.36
C ALA A 111 -21.48 7.91 13.53
N PHE A 112 -20.37 8.17 12.84
CA PHE A 112 -19.10 7.43 13.00
C PHE A 112 -18.21 7.98 14.14
N GLY A 113 -18.69 8.97 14.89
CA GLY A 113 -18.03 9.51 16.07
C GLY A 113 -16.88 10.47 15.78
N ALA A 114 -16.72 10.94 14.54
CA ALA A 114 -15.65 11.88 14.17
C ALA A 114 -15.95 13.34 14.54
N VAL A 115 -17.23 13.68 14.67
CA VAL A 115 -17.71 15.01 15.07
C VAL A 115 -18.76 14.85 16.17
N LYS A 116 -18.68 15.67 17.21
CA LYS A 116 -19.73 15.81 18.21
C LYS A 116 -20.69 16.93 17.80
N VAL A 117 -21.99 16.66 17.94
CA VAL A 117 -23.06 17.60 17.58
C VAL A 117 -23.70 18.14 18.86
N GLY A 118 -23.65 19.46 19.03
CA GLY A 118 -24.37 20.21 20.06
C GLY A 118 -25.62 20.89 19.51
N ALA A 119 -26.23 21.79 20.28
CA ALA A 119 -27.41 22.55 19.88
C ALA A 119 -27.09 23.58 18.76
N GLY A 120 -26.96 23.09 17.52
CA GLY A 120 -26.61 23.90 16.35
C GLY A 120 -25.10 24.12 16.16
N SER A 121 -24.26 23.37 16.87
CA SER A 121 -22.80 23.50 16.85
C SER A 121 -22.09 22.17 16.65
N TYR A 122 -20.88 22.22 16.09
CA TYR A 122 -20.06 21.05 15.79
C TYR A 122 -18.67 21.19 16.41
N THR A 123 -18.17 20.11 17.01
CA THR A 123 -16.80 20.05 17.56
C THR A 123 -16.13 18.75 17.15
N HIS A 124 -14.81 18.79 17.00
CA HIS A 124 -14.02 17.61 16.64
C HIS A 124 -13.93 16.57 17.78
N SER A 125 -13.89 15.29 17.42
CA SER A 125 -13.67 14.18 18.37
C SER A 125 -12.18 13.83 18.52
N PRO A 126 -11.60 13.78 19.73
CA PRO A 126 -10.17 13.56 19.94
C PRO A 126 -9.54 12.35 19.22
N SER A 127 -10.29 11.26 19.05
CA SER A 127 -9.85 10.05 18.34
C SER A 127 -9.57 10.27 16.84
N TYR A 128 -10.13 11.33 16.26
CA TYR A 128 -9.97 11.70 14.86
C TYR A 128 -8.97 12.86 14.67
N LYS A 129 -8.20 13.22 15.70
CA LYS A 129 -7.36 14.45 15.69
C LYS A 129 -6.27 14.36 14.63
N THR A 130 -5.78 13.15 14.38
CA THR A 130 -4.82 12.89 13.31
C THR A 130 -5.36 13.26 11.94
N LEU A 131 -6.67 13.10 11.66
CA LEU A 131 -7.25 13.50 10.36
C LEU A 131 -7.25 15.00 10.14
N ALA A 132 -7.09 15.78 11.21
CA ALA A 132 -7.03 17.22 11.16
C ALA A 132 -5.61 17.78 11.15
N ASP A 133 -4.60 16.96 11.45
CA ASP A 133 -3.20 17.32 11.21
C ASP A 133 -3.05 17.56 9.69
N PRO A 134 -2.71 18.78 9.25
CA PRO A 134 -2.64 19.08 7.82
C PRO A 134 -1.73 18.13 7.05
N ALA A 135 -0.77 17.50 7.72
CA ALA A 135 0.19 16.62 7.09
C ALA A 135 -0.10 15.12 7.31
N PHE A 136 -1.27 14.76 7.84
CA PHE A 136 -1.93 13.47 7.62
C PHE A 136 -3.23 13.64 6.83
N GLY A 137 -4.03 14.66 7.14
CA GLY A 137 -5.28 14.96 6.45
C GLY A 137 -5.12 15.36 4.98
N ASN A 138 -3.98 15.97 4.60
CA ASN A 138 -3.66 16.25 3.19
C ASN A 138 -2.86 15.13 2.52
N ALA A 139 -2.52 14.04 3.24
CA ALA A 139 -1.94 12.87 2.61
C ALA A 139 -3.05 12.17 1.81
N ASN A 140 -2.82 12.01 0.51
CA ASN A 140 -3.78 11.36 -0.37
C ASN A 140 -3.31 9.92 -0.59
N PRO A 141 -3.99 8.89 -0.05
CA PRO A 141 -3.60 7.51 -0.28
C PRO A 141 -3.66 7.11 -1.77
N MET A 142 -4.30 7.91 -2.61
CA MET A 142 -4.33 7.75 -4.07
C MET A 142 -3.23 8.52 -4.80
N ASP A 143 -2.47 9.37 -4.11
CA ASP A 143 -1.29 10.03 -4.66
C ASP A 143 -0.02 9.32 -4.13
N PRO A 144 0.64 8.47 -4.94
CA PRO A 144 1.82 7.74 -4.51
C PRO A 144 3.03 8.64 -4.18
N LYS A 145 2.96 9.93 -4.50
CA LYS A 145 3.96 10.95 -4.18
C LYS A 145 3.52 11.89 -3.04
N ASN A 146 2.37 11.66 -2.42
CA ASN A 146 1.88 12.43 -1.28
C ASN A 146 1.18 11.53 -0.24
N THR A 147 1.97 10.63 0.35
CA THR A 147 1.58 9.72 1.43
C THR A 147 2.36 10.02 2.72
N ALA A 148 2.10 9.27 3.79
CA ALA A 148 2.86 9.38 5.04
C ALA A 148 4.38 9.11 4.87
N VAL A 149 4.77 8.35 3.84
CA VAL A 149 6.18 8.03 3.55
C VAL A 149 6.98 9.29 3.24
N GLN A 150 6.47 10.15 2.35
CA GLN A 150 7.13 11.38 1.93
C GLN A 150 7.43 12.28 3.12
N ARG A 151 6.47 12.39 4.05
CA ARG A 151 6.66 13.14 5.30
C ARG A 151 7.71 12.50 6.20
N ALA A 152 7.66 11.18 6.42
CA ALA A 152 8.59 10.46 7.29
C ALA A 152 10.06 10.64 6.87
N PHE A 153 10.31 10.77 5.56
CA PHE A 153 11.64 10.99 5.02
C PHE A 153 11.97 12.46 4.73
N GLY A 154 11.02 13.39 4.93
CA GLY A 154 11.17 14.81 4.63
C GLY A 154 11.38 15.09 3.14
N MET A 155 10.70 14.34 2.27
CA MET A 155 10.86 14.38 0.82
C MET A 155 9.49 14.40 0.13
N ALA A 156 9.07 15.57 -0.33
CA ALA A 156 7.83 15.75 -1.09
C ALA A 156 8.00 15.38 -2.57
N ASP A 157 6.88 15.07 -3.25
CA ASP A 157 6.80 14.82 -4.70
C ASP A 157 7.75 13.71 -5.22
N ALA A 158 8.00 12.70 -4.40
CA ALA A 158 8.88 11.58 -4.74
C ALA A 158 8.19 10.26 -4.46
N TYR A 159 8.30 9.29 -5.37
CA TYR A 159 7.90 7.90 -5.10
C TYR A 159 8.77 7.30 -3.99
N LEU A 160 8.26 6.29 -3.26
CA LEU A 160 9.03 5.57 -2.24
C LEU A 160 10.41 5.11 -2.75
N ILE A 161 10.46 4.52 -3.95
CA ILE A 161 11.74 4.08 -4.53
C ILE A 161 12.68 5.26 -4.79
N GLY A 162 12.16 6.39 -5.29
CA GLY A 162 12.94 7.62 -5.47
C GLY A 162 13.50 8.16 -4.14
N ILE A 163 12.73 8.08 -3.06
CA ILE A 163 13.18 8.42 -1.71
C ILE A 163 14.32 7.50 -1.27
N LEU A 164 14.17 6.19 -1.44
CA LEU A 164 15.18 5.20 -1.04
C LEU A 164 16.48 5.36 -1.83
N LEU A 165 16.40 5.72 -3.11
CA LEU A 165 17.58 6.01 -3.94
C LEU A 165 18.34 7.27 -3.48
N GLN A 166 17.67 8.25 -2.88
CA GLN A 166 18.34 9.43 -2.30
C GLN A 166 18.81 9.17 -0.86
N LYS A 167 18.06 8.39 -0.09
CA LYS A 167 18.37 8.01 1.30
C LYS A 167 19.17 6.71 1.34
N ARG A 168 20.40 6.75 0.81
CA ARG A 168 21.23 5.56 0.55
C ARG A 168 21.27 4.53 1.69
N ALA A 169 21.47 4.93 2.94
CA ALA A 169 21.48 3.96 4.06
C ALA A 169 20.15 3.18 4.19
N ALA A 170 19.01 3.88 4.06
CA ALA A 170 17.69 3.26 4.09
C ALA A 170 17.45 2.41 2.83
N GLY A 171 17.85 2.89 1.65
CA GLY A 171 17.75 2.12 0.40
C GLY A 171 18.56 0.83 0.43
N GLN A 172 19.79 0.87 0.95
CA GLN A 172 20.62 -0.33 1.11
C GLN A 172 20.04 -1.32 2.12
N ALA A 173 19.49 -0.83 3.24
CA ALA A 173 18.80 -1.66 4.22
C ALA A 173 17.55 -2.32 3.61
N PHE A 174 16.78 -1.56 2.83
CA PHE A 174 15.63 -2.07 2.09
C PHE A 174 16.04 -3.15 1.08
N GLY A 175 17.09 -2.92 0.30
CA GLY A 175 17.61 -3.91 -0.67
C GLY A 175 18.00 -5.25 -0.02
N ARG A 176 18.65 -5.22 1.15
CA ARG A 176 18.97 -6.43 1.92
C ARG A 176 17.72 -7.15 2.44
N LEU A 177 16.71 -6.41 2.90
CA LEU A 177 15.45 -7.03 3.29
C LEU A 177 14.76 -7.69 2.09
N MET A 178 14.75 -6.99 0.94
CA MET A 178 14.16 -7.51 -0.29
C MET A 178 14.92 -8.71 -0.85
N SER A 179 16.21 -8.85 -0.58
CA SER A 179 16.95 -10.06 -0.96
C SER A 179 16.48 -11.30 -0.22
N THR A 180 16.29 -11.19 1.10
CA THR A 180 15.71 -12.29 1.91
C THR A 180 14.28 -12.60 1.48
N TRP A 181 13.48 -11.58 1.16
CA TRP A 181 12.15 -11.78 0.61
C TRP A 181 12.16 -12.47 -0.75
N GLY A 182 13.16 -12.17 -1.58
CA GLY A 182 13.37 -12.83 -2.87
C GLY A 182 13.60 -14.33 -2.75
N GLU A 183 14.33 -14.79 -1.73
CA GLU A 183 14.63 -16.20 -1.49
C GLU A 183 13.40 -17.04 -1.16
N VAL A 184 12.44 -16.48 -0.42
CA VAL A 184 11.22 -17.20 -0.01
C VAL A 184 10.15 -17.29 -1.10
N ASN A 185 10.23 -16.46 -2.15
CA ASN A 185 9.29 -16.54 -3.26
C ASN A 185 9.64 -17.69 -4.22
N ALA A 186 8.63 -18.27 -4.86
CA ALA A 186 8.85 -19.31 -5.87
C ALA A 186 9.82 -18.86 -6.97
N LEU A 187 10.52 -19.83 -7.54
CA LEU A 187 11.43 -19.62 -8.67
C LEU A 187 10.65 -19.72 -9.98
N LEU A 188 11.05 -18.93 -10.99
CA LEU A 188 10.35 -18.90 -12.28
C LEU A 188 10.28 -20.30 -12.90
N GLN A 189 11.41 -21.02 -12.89
CA GLN A 189 11.52 -22.37 -13.42
C GLN A 189 10.65 -23.41 -12.70
N HIS A 190 10.13 -23.11 -11.51
CA HIS A 190 9.25 -24.01 -10.76
C HIS A 190 7.77 -23.72 -11.02
N LEU A 191 7.45 -22.57 -11.63
CA LEU A 191 6.10 -22.17 -11.98
C LEU A 191 5.83 -22.18 -13.48
N TYR A 192 6.88 -22.02 -14.30
CA TYR A 192 6.79 -21.91 -15.74
C TYR A 192 7.84 -22.82 -16.40
N PRO A 193 7.44 -23.68 -17.36
CA PRO A 193 8.37 -24.60 -18.02
C PRO A 193 9.51 -23.84 -18.71
N VAL A 194 10.76 -24.15 -18.34
CA VAL A 194 11.96 -23.46 -18.85
C VAL A 194 12.18 -23.76 -20.33
N GLU A 195 11.74 -24.92 -20.80
CA GLU A 195 11.74 -25.30 -22.21
C GLU A 195 11.01 -24.24 -23.06
N ASN A 196 9.90 -23.71 -22.54
CA ASN A 196 9.13 -22.65 -23.21
C ASN A 196 9.82 -21.28 -23.18
N LEU A 197 10.81 -21.08 -22.30
CA LEU A 197 11.65 -19.87 -22.29
C LEU A 197 12.68 -19.92 -23.43
N VAL A 198 13.31 -21.08 -23.60
CA VAL A 198 14.43 -21.28 -24.55
C VAL A 198 13.98 -21.66 -25.95
N GLU A 199 12.73 -22.11 -26.11
CA GLU A 199 12.19 -22.54 -27.39
C GLU A 199 12.32 -21.45 -28.46
N GLY A 200 12.99 -21.79 -29.56
CA GLY A 200 13.23 -20.85 -30.66
C GLY A 200 14.12 -19.67 -30.26
N PHE A 201 15.03 -19.86 -29.30
CA PHE A 201 16.15 -18.94 -29.11
C PHE A 201 17.07 -18.99 -30.33
N ASP A 202 17.39 -17.81 -30.86
CA ASP A 202 18.21 -17.64 -32.05
C ASP A 202 19.28 -16.57 -31.76
N ALA A 203 20.53 -17.02 -31.69
CA ALA A 203 21.68 -16.16 -31.39
C ALA A 203 21.95 -15.11 -32.49
N GLU A 204 21.44 -15.33 -33.72
CA GLU A 204 21.50 -14.35 -34.81
C GLU A 204 20.49 -13.21 -34.59
N ILE A 205 19.38 -13.47 -33.90
CA ILE A 205 18.40 -12.44 -33.53
C ILE A 205 18.90 -11.66 -32.31
N SER A 206 19.34 -12.37 -31.26
CA SER A 206 19.89 -11.75 -30.06
C SER A 206 20.78 -12.71 -29.30
N LYS A 207 21.92 -12.20 -28.84
CA LYS A 207 22.82 -12.91 -27.94
C LYS A 207 22.30 -12.95 -26.50
N VAL A 208 21.17 -12.32 -26.18
CA VAL A 208 20.62 -12.24 -24.82
C VAL A 208 19.39 -13.14 -24.68
N MET A 209 19.49 -14.11 -23.78
CA MET A 209 18.42 -15.05 -23.47
C MET A 209 17.42 -14.46 -22.48
N PHE A 210 17.93 -13.84 -21.41
CA PHE A 210 17.09 -13.47 -20.27
C PHE A 210 17.51 -12.12 -19.71
N VAL A 211 16.54 -11.24 -19.51
CA VAL A 211 16.70 -9.94 -18.85
C VAL A 211 15.78 -9.88 -17.64
N ASP A 212 16.34 -9.85 -16.44
CA ASP A 212 15.61 -9.65 -15.17
C ASP A 212 15.50 -8.13 -14.91
N VAL A 213 14.33 -7.56 -15.14
CA VAL A 213 14.06 -6.11 -15.05
C VAL A 213 13.53 -5.78 -13.66
N GLY A 214 14.23 -4.89 -12.93
CA GLY A 214 13.93 -4.62 -11.52
C GLY A 214 14.33 -5.81 -10.62
N SER A 215 15.49 -6.39 -10.92
CA SER A 215 15.98 -7.66 -10.39
C SER A 215 16.38 -7.64 -8.92
N GLY A 216 16.49 -6.48 -8.29
CA GLY A 216 17.13 -6.32 -6.98
C GLY A 216 18.61 -6.70 -7.04
N TYR A 217 18.98 -7.82 -6.42
CA TYR A 217 20.35 -8.36 -6.47
C TYR A 217 20.48 -9.55 -7.44
N GLY A 218 19.46 -9.81 -8.27
CA GLY A 218 19.52 -10.83 -9.33
C GLY A 218 19.29 -12.27 -8.86
N GLN A 219 18.71 -12.49 -7.67
CA GLN A 219 18.58 -13.83 -7.07
C GLN A 219 17.88 -14.83 -8.00
N LYS A 220 16.90 -14.36 -8.78
CA LYS A 220 16.09 -15.20 -9.67
C LYS A 220 16.87 -15.59 -10.93
N ALA A 221 17.54 -14.64 -11.57
CA ALA A 221 18.45 -14.93 -12.67
C ALA A 221 19.60 -15.85 -12.26
N ILE A 222 20.18 -15.64 -11.06
CA ILE A 222 21.25 -16.51 -10.52
C ILE A 222 20.74 -17.93 -10.32
N ALA A 223 19.59 -18.11 -9.66
CA ALA A 223 19.00 -19.43 -9.46
C ALA A 223 18.66 -20.13 -10.78
N LEU A 224 18.14 -19.39 -11.77
CA LEU A 224 17.87 -19.91 -13.11
C LEU A 224 19.17 -20.43 -13.78
N LYS A 225 20.26 -19.67 -13.73
CA LYS A 225 21.54 -20.09 -14.33
C LYS A 225 22.19 -21.26 -13.58
N GLN A 226 22.04 -21.33 -12.26
CA GLN A 226 22.56 -22.43 -11.45
C GLN A 226 21.85 -23.75 -11.75
N GLU A 227 20.52 -23.72 -11.92
CA GLU A 227 19.72 -24.91 -12.21
C GLU A 227 19.83 -25.34 -13.68
N PHE A 228 20.00 -24.37 -14.59
CA PHE A 228 20.15 -24.61 -16.02
C PHE A 228 21.47 -23.98 -16.56
N PRO A 229 22.64 -24.54 -16.21
CA PRO A 229 23.93 -24.01 -16.61
C PRO A 229 24.12 -24.00 -18.14
N GLU A 230 23.47 -24.94 -18.84
CA GLU A 230 23.48 -25.08 -20.30
C GLU A 230 22.61 -24.05 -21.04
N LEU A 231 21.93 -23.14 -20.32
CA LEU A 231 21.20 -22.05 -20.96
C LEU A 231 22.12 -21.25 -21.88
N LEU A 232 21.78 -21.29 -23.17
CA LEU A 232 22.45 -20.55 -24.23
C LEU A 232 22.15 -19.05 -24.10
N GLY A 233 23.10 -18.23 -24.54
CA GLY A 233 22.95 -16.78 -24.51
C GLY A 233 23.27 -16.14 -23.16
N ARG A 234 23.32 -14.81 -23.17
CA ARG A 234 23.63 -13.99 -22.00
C ARG A 234 22.41 -13.83 -21.10
N ILE A 235 22.65 -13.72 -19.80
CA ILE A 235 21.64 -13.40 -18.80
C ILE A 235 22.03 -12.06 -18.20
N ALA A 236 21.12 -11.08 -18.26
CA ALA A 236 21.32 -9.75 -17.71
C ALA A 236 20.40 -9.52 -16.50
N VAL A 237 20.92 -8.85 -15.48
CA VAL A 237 20.15 -8.36 -14.33
C VAL A 237 20.20 -6.84 -14.30
N GLN A 238 19.02 -6.22 -14.25
CA GLN A 238 18.85 -4.78 -14.35
C GLN A 238 18.15 -4.23 -13.10
N ASP A 239 18.71 -3.17 -12.52
CA ASP A 239 18.17 -2.42 -11.39
C ASP A 239 18.92 -1.07 -11.30
N PRO A 240 18.46 -0.06 -10.54
CA PRO A 240 19.26 1.14 -10.30
C PRO A 240 20.66 0.84 -9.75
N ALA A 241 21.61 1.74 -10.04
CA ALA A 241 23.03 1.58 -9.69
C ALA A 241 23.25 1.20 -8.21
N MET A 242 22.49 1.78 -7.28
CA MET A 242 22.59 1.47 -5.85
C MET A 242 22.35 -0.01 -5.52
N SER A 243 21.46 -0.68 -6.24
CA SER A 243 21.18 -2.10 -6.06
C SER A 243 22.23 -2.96 -6.74
N ILE A 244 22.59 -2.62 -7.99
CA ILE A 244 23.61 -3.34 -8.77
C ILE A 244 24.99 -3.31 -8.08
N GLU A 245 25.36 -2.19 -7.45
CA GLU A 245 26.58 -2.06 -6.64
C GLU A 245 26.65 -3.07 -5.47
N GLN A 246 25.52 -3.55 -4.97
CA GLN A 246 25.43 -4.52 -3.88
C GLN A 246 25.16 -5.95 -4.36
N ALA A 247 24.87 -6.14 -5.65
CA ALA A 247 24.59 -7.45 -6.20
C ALA A 247 25.88 -8.30 -6.24
N PRO A 248 25.80 -9.61 -5.99
CA PRO A 248 26.95 -10.50 -6.12
C PRO A 248 27.43 -10.57 -7.57
N THR A 249 28.74 -10.64 -7.76
CA THR A 249 29.31 -10.95 -9.08
C THR A 249 29.29 -12.46 -9.29
N VAL A 250 28.52 -12.93 -10.28
CA VAL A 250 28.34 -14.36 -10.57
C VAL A 250 28.73 -14.64 -12.03
N PRO A 251 29.62 -15.60 -12.31
CA PRO A 251 29.95 -15.98 -13.68
C PRO A 251 28.71 -16.34 -14.51
N GLY A 252 28.61 -15.76 -15.71
CA GLY A 252 27.46 -15.97 -16.60
C GLY A 252 26.25 -15.06 -16.34
N ILE A 253 26.34 -14.15 -15.37
CA ILE A 253 25.35 -13.10 -15.11
C ILE A 253 25.98 -11.73 -15.39
N GLU A 254 25.34 -10.94 -16.25
CA GLU A 254 25.74 -9.57 -16.58
C GLU A 254 24.90 -8.57 -15.77
N SER A 255 25.52 -7.91 -14.79
CA SER A 255 24.85 -6.86 -14.02
C SER A 255 24.91 -5.53 -14.76
N GLN A 256 23.75 -4.91 -15.00
CA GLN A 256 23.63 -3.63 -15.71
C GLN A 256 22.78 -2.66 -14.91
N ALA A 257 23.35 -1.50 -14.54
CA ALA A 257 22.56 -0.42 -13.97
C ALA A 257 21.56 0.10 -15.01
N HIS A 258 20.27 0.11 -14.69
CA HIS A 258 19.22 0.59 -15.57
C HIS A 258 18.04 1.16 -14.77
N ASP A 259 17.51 2.27 -15.26
CA ASP A 259 16.24 2.83 -14.83
C ASP A 259 15.17 2.43 -15.86
N PHE A 260 14.21 1.60 -15.46
CA PHE A 260 13.16 1.13 -16.36
C PHE A 260 12.23 2.24 -16.85
N PHE A 261 12.27 3.45 -16.28
CA PHE A 261 11.55 4.62 -16.83
C PHE A 261 12.24 5.22 -18.06
N THR A 262 13.40 4.67 -18.46
CA THR A 262 14.12 5.02 -19.67
C THR A 262 14.03 3.90 -20.70
N GLU A 263 14.43 4.19 -21.94
CA GLU A 263 14.50 3.19 -23.03
C GLU A 263 15.25 1.94 -22.57
N GLN A 264 14.74 0.76 -22.94
CA GLN A 264 15.36 -0.52 -22.59
C GLN A 264 16.62 -0.75 -23.43
N PRO A 265 17.83 -0.80 -22.84
CA PRO A 265 19.09 -0.86 -23.59
C PRO A 265 19.35 -2.20 -24.28
N ILE A 266 18.74 -3.28 -23.79
CA ILE A 266 18.87 -4.60 -24.40
C ILE A 266 17.67 -4.81 -25.30
N ASN A 267 17.88 -4.79 -26.61
CA ASN A 267 16.84 -5.05 -27.61
C ASN A 267 16.76 -6.53 -27.98
N HIS A 268 15.54 -6.97 -28.28
CA HIS A 268 15.19 -8.30 -28.79
C HIS A 268 15.69 -9.47 -27.94
N ALA A 269 15.87 -9.29 -26.63
CA ALA A 269 16.15 -10.44 -25.77
C ALA A 269 15.01 -11.47 -25.88
N LYS A 270 15.35 -12.74 -25.69
CA LYS A 270 14.36 -13.81 -25.82
C LYS A 270 13.29 -13.71 -24.74
N VAL A 271 13.69 -13.41 -23.51
CA VAL A 271 12.79 -13.23 -22.37
C VAL A 271 13.14 -11.94 -21.63
N TYR A 272 12.11 -11.14 -21.36
CA TYR A 272 12.14 -10.09 -20.36
C TYR A 272 11.26 -10.52 -19.20
N TYR A 273 11.80 -10.48 -18.00
CA TYR A 273 11.14 -10.93 -16.79
C TYR A 273 10.99 -9.77 -15.82
N ILE A 274 9.78 -9.55 -15.33
CA ILE A 274 9.47 -8.56 -14.30
C ILE A 274 8.88 -9.30 -13.11
N ARG A 275 9.53 -9.18 -11.94
CA ARG A 275 9.04 -9.79 -10.71
C ARG A 275 8.74 -8.75 -9.65
N GLN A 276 7.51 -8.75 -9.16
CA GLN A 276 7.13 -7.96 -7.99
C GLN A 276 7.45 -6.44 -8.11
N CYS A 277 7.63 -5.87 -9.31
CA CYS A 277 7.81 -4.42 -9.48
C CYS A 277 6.50 -3.63 -9.60
N LEU A 278 5.55 -4.07 -10.45
CA LEU A 278 4.39 -3.25 -10.88
C LEU A 278 3.50 -2.71 -9.75
N HIS A 279 3.15 -3.53 -8.76
CA HIS A 279 2.38 -3.12 -7.56
C HIS A 279 2.97 -1.93 -6.77
N ASN A 280 4.23 -1.53 -7.00
CA ASN A 280 4.84 -0.38 -6.32
C ASN A 280 4.51 0.95 -7.00
N TRP A 281 3.86 0.91 -8.17
CA TRP A 281 3.68 2.04 -9.05
C TRP A 281 2.21 2.21 -9.44
N PRO A 282 1.74 3.44 -9.66
CA PRO A 282 0.43 3.69 -10.25
C PRO A 282 0.38 3.23 -11.71
N ASP A 283 -0.84 3.12 -12.26
CA ASP A 283 -1.08 2.59 -13.61
C ASP A 283 -0.38 3.39 -14.72
N ASP A 284 -0.38 4.72 -14.63
CA ASP A 284 0.27 5.62 -15.59
C ASP A 284 1.79 5.40 -15.66
N ALA A 285 2.43 5.28 -14.50
CA ALA A 285 3.84 4.90 -14.40
C ALA A 285 4.09 3.48 -14.94
N CYS A 286 3.15 2.55 -14.70
CA CYS A 286 3.23 1.21 -15.24
C CYS A 286 3.18 1.18 -16.77
N ILE A 287 2.25 1.92 -17.36
CA ILE A 287 2.11 2.05 -18.80
C ILE A 287 3.38 2.67 -19.40
N GLN A 288 4.00 3.65 -18.73
CA GLN A 288 5.23 4.28 -19.21
C GLN A 288 6.37 3.26 -19.36
N PHE A 289 6.76 2.55 -18.29
CA PHE A 289 7.90 1.63 -18.40
C PHE A 289 7.55 0.40 -19.27
N LEU A 290 6.29 -0.07 -19.27
CA LEU A 290 5.87 -1.17 -20.16
C LEU A 290 5.95 -0.79 -21.64
N ARG A 291 5.77 0.48 -22.00
CA ARG A 291 6.01 0.96 -23.37
C ARG A 291 7.48 0.87 -23.76
N HIS A 292 8.39 1.36 -22.93
CA HIS A 292 9.83 1.24 -23.18
C HIS A 292 10.28 -0.21 -23.32
N LEU A 293 9.71 -1.12 -22.51
CA LEU A 293 9.97 -2.54 -22.64
C LEU A 293 9.37 -3.11 -23.92
N GLY A 294 8.15 -2.68 -24.27
CA GLY A 294 7.46 -3.03 -25.50
C GLY A 294 8.26 -2.71 -26.75
N ASP A 295 8.89 -1.53 -26.79
CA ASP A 295 9.72 -1.08 -27.91
C ASP A 295 10.96 -1.97 -28.13
N ALA A 296 11.46 -2.61 -27.06
CA ALA A 296 12.59 -3.54 -27.14
C ALA A 296 12.19 -4.98 -27.49
N LEU A 297 10.91 -5.33 -27.41
CA LEU A 297 10.42 -6.68 -27.75
C LEU A 297 10.43 -6.88 -29.27
N LYS A 298 10.88 -8.05 -29.72
CA LYS A 298 10.70 -8.48 -31.11
C LYS A 298 9.40 -9.29 -31.27
N PRO A 299 8.42 -8.81 -32.07
CA PRO A 299 7.18 -9.56 -32.32
C PRO A 299 7.44 -10.99 -32.83
N GLY A 300 6.74 -11.96 -32.27
CA GLY A 300 6.90 -13.38 -32.61
C GLY A 300 8.15 -14.06 -32.06
N TYR A 301 9.06 -13.33 -31.40
CA TYR A 301 10.31 -13.87 -30.85
C TYR A 301 10.42 -13.68 -29.35
N SER A 302 10.36 -12.41 -28.89
CA SER A 302 10.53 -12.05 -27.49
C SER A 302 9.29 -12.35 -26.66
N LYS A 303 9.48 -12.78 -25.41
CA LYS A 303 8.42 -12.99 -24.43
C LYS A 303 8.59 -12.04 -23.24
N LEU A 304 7.49 -11.45 -22.79
CA LEU A 304 7.41 -10.72 -21.53
C LEU A 304 6.73 -11.61 -20.48
N LEU A 305 7.41 -11.84 -19.36
CA LEU A 305 6.89 -12.61 -18.24
C LEU A 305 6.75 -11.72 -17.01
N ILE A 306 5.53 -11.66 -16.47
CA ILE A 306 5.21 -10.84 -15.30
C ILE A 306 4.87 -11.79 -14.14
N TYR A 307 5.75 -11.83 -13.14
CA TYR A 307 5.49 -12.52 -11.89
C TYR A 307 4.87 -11.56 -10.89
N LYS A 308 3.59 -11.78 -10.59
CA LYS A 308 2.81 -11.04 -9.59
C LYS A 308 1.83 -11.95 -8.87
N GLN A 309 1.49 -11.53 -7.65
CA GLN A 309 0.32 -12.07 -6.98
C GLN A 309 -0.93 -11.53 -7.67
N VAL A 310 -1.81 -12.44 -8.10
CA VAL A 310 -3.09 -12.10 -8.71
C VAL A 310 -4.17 -12.43 -7.69
N MET A 311 -4.90 -11.40 -7.25
CA MET A 311 -5.98 -11.58 -6.29
C MET A 311 -7.23 -12.07 -7.03
N PRO A 312 -7.87 -13.19 -6.63
CA PRO A 312 -9.10 -13.64 -7.27
C PRO A 312 -10.23 -12.64 -6.99
N GLU A 313 -11.17 -12.52 -7.92
CA GLU A 313 -12.33 -11.63 -7.80
C GLU A 313 -13.20 -11.94 -6.57
N ARG A 314 -13.16 -13.19 -6.08
CA ARG A 314 -13.87 -13.66 -4.89
C ARG A 314 -13.04 -14.72 -4.16
N GLY A 315 -13.23 -14.83 -2.84
CA GLY A 315 -12.65 -15.92 -2.04
C GLY A 315 -11.14 -15.81 -1.80
N ALA A 316 -10.58 -14.59 -1.83
CA ALA A 316 -9.20 -14.35 -1.41
C ALA A 316 -8.97 -14.88 0.02
N SER A 317 -7.95 -15.71 0.21
CA SER A 317 -7.54 -16.20 1.53
C SER A 317 -6.59 -15.20 2.21
N GLU A 318 -6.24 -15.47 3.47
CA GLU A 318 -5.25 -14.67 4.19
C GLU A 318 -3.92 -14.61 3.44
N TRP A 319 -3.30 -13.44 3.45
CA TRP A 319 -1.99 -13.21 2.85
C TRP A 319 -0.95 -14.12 3.51
N SER A 320 -0.32 -15.00 2.72
CA SER A 320 0.77 -15.87 3.17
C SER A 320 1.90 -15.87 2.16
N PRO A 321 3.16 -15.60 2.58
CA PRO A 321 4.31 -15.71 1.68
C PRO A 321 4.63 -17.14 1.24
N TYR A 322 3.97 -18.14 1.83
CA TYR A 322 4.27 -19.57 1.66
C TYR A 322 3.24 -20.35 0.85
N ARG A 323 2.18 -19.72 0.32
CA ARG A 323 1.17 -20.43 -0.49
C ARG A 323 1.19 -19.96 -1.94
N MET A 324 1.36 -20.94 -2.83
CA MET A 324 1.07 -20.85 -4.27
C MET A 324 -0.43 -20.75 -4.49
#